data_AF-C3XUG7-F1
#
_entry.id   AF-C3XUG7-F1
#
_cell.length_a   1.000
_cell.length_b   1.000
_cell.length_c   1.000
_cell.angle_alpha   90.00
_cell.angle_beta   90.00
_cell.angle_gamma   90.00
#
_symmetry.space_group_name_H-M   'P 1'
#
loop_
_entity.id
_entity.type
_entity.pdbx_description
1 polymer ?
#
loop_
_entity_poly.entity_id
_entity_poly.type
_entity_poly.pdbx_seq_one_letter_code
_entity_poly.pdbx_strand_id
1 'polypeptide(L)' 'QQFDTNMLEILVCPLSKKPLRYDPEKSELVSDELGVAYPIVNGIPNLIPEDARIVKKPVEAQDNGTEETKGQ' A
#
# COMPACT_ATOMS: atom_id res chain seq x y z
N GLN A 1 0.68 -25.20 -10.19
CA GLN A 1 -0.07 -24.79 -8.98
C GLN A 1 -0.92 -23.59 -9.34
N GLN A 2 -2.22 -23.67 -9.10
CA GLN A 2 -3.17 -22.62 -9.41
C GLN A 2 -3.30 -21.75 -8.15
N PHE A 3 -2.95 -20.48 -8.27
CA PHE A 3 -3.00 -19.53 -7.17
C PHE A 3 -4.49 -19.19 -6.93
N ASP A 4 -5.07 -19.70 -5.85
CA ASP A 4 -6.49 -19.54 -5.54
C ASP A 4 -6.81 -18.08 -5.17
N THR A 5 -7.49 -17.38 -6.08
CA THR A 5 -7.98 -16.01 -5.90
C THR A 5 -8.93 -15.84 -4.71
N ASN A 6 -9.53 -16.93 -4.20
CA ASN A 6 -10.36 -16.90 -2.99
C ASN A 6 -9.55 -16.60 -1.71
N MET A 7 -8.24 -16.87 -1.69
CA MET A 7 -7.39 -16.54 -0.52
C MET A 7 -7.01 -15.05 -0.47
N LEU A 8 -7.06 -14.36 -1.62
CA LEU A 8 -6.77 -12.94 -1.77
C LEU A 8 -7.88 -12.03 -1.25
N GLU A 9 -9.11 -12.53 -1.06
CA GLU A 9 -10.22 -11.76 -0.46
C GLU A 9 -9.96 -11.37 1.02
N ILE A 10 -9.04 -12.06 1.71
CA ILE A 10 -8.70 -11.79 3.12
C ILE A 10 -7.50 -10.84 3.25
N LEU A 11 -6.71 -10.65 2.18
CA LEU A 11 -5.50 -9.83 2.22
C LEU A 11 -5.88 -8.34 2.13
N VAL A 12 -6.21 -7.81 3.31
CA VAL A 12 -6.49 -6.39 3.52
C VAL A 12 -5.21 -5.63 3.84
N CYS A 13 -5.16 -4.37 3.40
CA CYS A 13 -4.09 -3.45 3.76
C CYS A 13 -4.03 -3.30 5.30
N PRO A 14 -2.84 -3.37 5.92
CA PRO A 14 -2.70 -3.23 7.38
C PRO A 14 -3.14 -1.84 7.87
N LEU A 15 -2.99 -0.82 7.03
CA LEU A 15 -3.29 0.58 7.34
C LEU A 15 -4.76 0.93 7.12
N SER A 16 -5.30 0.65 5.92
CA SER A 16 -6.67 1.05 5.57
C SER A 16 -7.73 -0.03 5.81
N LYS A 17 -7.33 -1.28 6.08
CA LYS A 17 -8.21 -2.46 6.18
C LYS A 17 -9.07 -2.69 4.92
N LYS A 18 -8.64 -2.15 3.77
CA LYS A 18 -9.26 -2.33 2.46
C LYS A 18 -8.62 -3.49 1.70
N PRO A 19 -9.34 -4.14 0.76
CA PRO A 19 -8.77 -5.17 -0.08
C PRO A 19 -7.60 -4.63 -0.93
N LEU A 20 -6.55 -5.42 -1.06
CA LEU A 20 -5.42 -5.13 -1.95
C LEU A 20 -5.63 -5.80 -3.32
N ARG A 21 -5.23 -5.12 -4.39
CA ARG A 21 -5.26 -5.64 -5.75
C ARG A 21 -3.95 -6.35 -6.07
N TYR A 22 -4.00 -7.62 -6.39
CA TYR A 22 -2.81 -8.33 -6.87
C TYR A 22 -2.44 -7.91 -8.29
N ASP A 23 -1.15 -7.59 -8.47
CA ASP A 23 -0.53 -7.25 -9.73
C ASP A 23 0.41 -8.40 -10.15
N PRO A 24 -0.01 -9.28 -11.09
CA PRO A 24 0.79 -10.41 -11.52
C PRO A 24 1.98 -10.01 -12.38
N GLU A 25 1.97 -8.83 -13.01
CA GLU A 25 3.08 -8.39 -13.87
C GLU A 25 4.32 -8.09 -13.03
N LYS A 26 4.11 -7.57 -11.82
CA LYS A 26 5.19 -7.22 -10.89
C LYS A 26 5.31 -8.15 -9.68
N SER A 27 4.34 -9.05 -9.50
CA SER A 27 4.19 -9.85 -8.27
C SER A 27 4.13 -8.95 -7.03
N GLU A 28 3.17 -8.03 -7.02
CA GLU A 28 2.97 -7.06 -5.93
C GLU A 28 1.48 -6.96 -5.54
N LEU A 29 1.20 -6.45 -4.34
CA LEU A 29 -0.16 -6.13 -3.89
C LEU A 29 -0.35 -4.61 -3.83
N VAL A 30 -1.17 -4.06 -4.72
CA VAL A 30 -1.43 -2.63 -4.85
C VAL A 30 -2.63 -2.20 -4.00
N SER A 31 -2.44 -1.15 -3.21
CA SER A 31 -3.49 -0.39 -2.53
C SER A 31 -3.85 0.83 -3.37
N ASP A 32 -5.00 0.80 -4.05
CA ASP A 32 -5.46 1.95 -4.84
C ASP A 32 -5.89 3.14 -3.97
N GLU A 33 -6.24 2.91 -2.69
CA GLU A 33 -6.65 3.98 -1.75
C GLU A 33 -5.46 4.80 -1.24
N LEU A 34 -4.37 4.12 -0.86
CA LEU A 34 -3.15 4.77 -0.38
C LEU A 34 -2.16 5.07 -1.51
N GLY A 35 -2.35 4.46 -2.69
CA GLY A 35 -1.42 4.58 -3.80
C GLY A 35 -0.08 3.87 -3.56
N VAL A 36 -0.05 2.86 -2.69
CA VAL A 36 1.16 2.09 -2.37
C VAL A 36 1.05 0.65 -2.85
N ALA A 37 2.18 -0.01 -3.04
CA ALA A 37 2.30 -1.40 -3.45
C ALA A 37 3.23 -2.16 -2.53
N TYR A 38 2.81 -3.34 -2.13
CA TYR A 38 3.54 -4.24 -1.24
C TYR A 38 4.17 -5.35 -2.08
N PRO A 39 5.52 -5.49 -2.08
CA PRO A 39 6.18 -6.49 -2.89
C PRO A 39 5.92 -7.90 -2.36
N ILE A 40 5.89 -8.90 -3.26
CA ILE A 40 5.85 -10.31 -2.89
C ILE A 40 7.25 -10.89 -3.02
N VAL A 41 7.81 -11.34 -1.90
CA VAL A 41 9.17 -11.90 -1.84
C VAL A 41 9.06 -13.39 -1.55
N ASN A 42 9.63 -14.23 -2.42
CA ASN A 42 9.54 -15.70 -2.31
C ASN A 42 8.10 -16.24 -2.24
N GLY A 43 7.15 -15.57 -2.88
CA GLY A 43 5.72 -15.94 -2.83
C GLY A 43 5.02 -15.52 -1.52
N ILE A 44 5.70 -14.82 -0.62
CA ILE A 44 5.13 -14.29 0.62
C ILE A 44 4.90 -12.78 0.46
N PRO A 45 3.66 -12.28 0.62
CA PRO A 45 3.40 -10.86 0.56
C PRO A 45 4.06 -10.10 1.73
N ASN A 46 4.89 -9.11 1.43
CA ASN A 46 5.49 -8.24 2.42
C ASN A 46 4.58 -7.04 2.71
N LEU A 47 3.69 -7.18 3.69
CA LEU A 47 2.75 -6.12 4.11
C LEU A 47 3.35 -5.14 5.13
N ILE A 48 4.66 -4.89 5.09
CA ILE A 48 5.30 -3.90 5.97
C ILE A 48 5.11 -2.50 5.37
N PRO A 49 4.53 -1.53 6.12
CA PRO A 49 4.32 -0.16 5.63
C PRO A 49 5.61 0.53 5.18
N GLU A 50 6.73 0.25 5.85
CA GLU A 50 8.05 0.82 5.53
C GLU A 50 8.63 0.29 4.20
N ASP A 51 8.34 -0.96 3.85
CA ASP A 51 8.74 -1.56 2.57
C ASP A 51 7.74 -1.29 1.43
N ALA A 52 6.62 -0.64 1.73
CA ALA A 52 5.61 -0.32 0.75
C ALA A 52 6.16 0.68 -0.29
N ARG A 53 6.11 0.31 -1.56
CA ARG A 53 6.49 1.19 -2.66
C ARG A 53 5.34 2.12 -3.02
N ILE A 54 5.61 3.42 -3.12
CA ILE A 54 4.64 4.37 -3.66
C ILE A 54 4.50 4.12 -5.17
N VAL A 55 3.29 3.75 -5.63
CA VAL A 55 2.96 3.50 -7.04
C VAL A 55 2.07 4.60 -7.64
N LYS A 56 1.25 5.25 -6.82
CA LYS A 56 0.61 6.52 -7.12
C LYS A 56 0.99 7.47 -6.00
N LYS A 57 1.51 8.65 -6.36
CA LYS A 57 1.65 9.73 -5.39
C LYS A 57 0.23 10.00 -4.87
N PRO A 58 -0.06 9.83 -3.57
CA PRO A 58 -1.34 10.28 -3.06
C PRO A 58 -1.44 11.76 -3.46
N VAL A 59 -2.51 12.10 -4.17
CA VAL A 59 -2.87 13.50 -4.39
C VAL A 59 -2.92 14.10 -3.00
N GLU A 60 -2.06 15.08 -2.75
CA GLU A 60 -1.62 15.53 -1.43
C GLU A 60 -2.55 15.15 -0.27
N ALA A 61 -2.10 14.26 0.61
CA ALA A 61 -2.45 14.43 2.01
C ALA A 61 -1.87 15.79 2.38
N GLN A 62 -2.73 16.80 2.34
CA GLN A 62 -2.43 18.16 2.77
C GLN A 62 -1.89 18.04 4.19
N ASP A 63 -0.58 18.08 4.30
CA ASP A 63 0.13 18.67 5.41
C ASP A 63 -0.44 20.08 5.58
N ASN A 64 -1.52 20.20 6.36
CA ASN A 64 -1.77 21.44 7.08
C ASN A 64 -0.82 21.44 8.27
N GLY A 65 0.48 21.50 7.97
CA GLY A 65 1.46 22.08 8.87
C GLY A 65 1.00 23.53 9.06
N THR A 66 0.25 23.77 10.13
CA THR A 66 0.03 25.13 10.59
C THR A 66 1.40 25.64 10.98
N GLU A 67 1.90 26.61 10.21
CA GLU A 67 3.09 27.40 10.49
C GLU A 67 3.20 27.69 11.99
N GLU A 68 4.18 27.08 12.63
CA GLU A 68 4.67 27.55 13.91
C GLU A 68 5.17 28.97 13.72
N THR A 69 4.47 29.88 14.37
CA THR A 69 4.59 31.32 14.20
C THR A 69 5.99 31.79 14.61
N LYS A 70 6.68 32.40 13.62
CA LYS A 70 7.61 33.53 13.71
C LYS A 70 8.13 33.88 15.11
N GLY A 71 9.45 33.85 15.25
CA GLY A 71 10.16 34.15 16.48
C GLY A 71 9.93 35.54 17.08
N GLN A 72 10.39 35.64 18.32
CA GLN A 72 10.85 36.83 19.01
C GLN A 72 11.94 36.40 20.00
#